data_AF-A0A9N7YMX3-F1
#
_entry.id   AF-A0A9N7YMX3-F1
#
_cell.length_a   1.000
_cell.length_b   1.000
_cell.length_c   1.000
_cell.angle_alpha   90.00
_cell.angle_beta   90.00
_cell.angle_gamma   90.00
#
_symmetry.space_group_name_H-M   'P 1'
#
loop_
_entity.id
_entity.type
_entity.pdbx_description
1 polymer ?
#
loop_
_entity_poly.entity_id
_entity_poly.type
_entity_poly.pdbx_seq_one_letter_code
_entity_poly.pdbx_strand_id
1 'polypeptide(L)'
;MIKRIQHNKEPLKATLAQQKHNLATLTSAEYDRLANLETLLEPCRYVTELLGGDKYVSCSVVLPALCHLLRTMEISDVDPAYIVRFKAAFKGDLNTRKENTNLSWLKLATALDPRFKDLRCLPKAEREEVWQKLSQMLKDRDTESQPCSDEMEPEPPKKKVALLLLGSESESDEDANFNDKTLDRYRAEPSVSIDCYCY
;
A
#
# COMPACT_ATOMS: atom_id res chain seq x y z
N MET A 1 -3.17 -8.59 23.90
CA MET A 1 -3.78 -8.43 25.24
C MET A 1 -5.18 -9.04 25.30
N ILE A 2 -6.14 -8.61 24.47
CA ILE A 2 -7.54 -9.09 24.47
C ILE A 2 -7.64 -10.63 24.41
N LYS A 3 -6.98 -11.26 23.41
CA LYS A 3 -6.83 -12.73 23.31
C LYS A 3 -6.42 -13.41 24.62
N ARG A 4 -5.47 -12.82 25.36
CA ARG A 4 -4.99 -13.37 26.64
C ARG A 4 -6.03 -13.25 27.75
N ILE A 5 -6.79 -12.14 27.78
CA ILE A 5 -7.87 -11.94 28.76
C ILE A 5 -8.99 -12.96 28.51
N GLN A 6 -9.35 -13.20 27.25
CA GLN A 6 -10.36 -14.18 26.89
C GLN A 6 -9.93 -15.62 27.20
N HIS A 7 -8.70 -16.00 26.82
CA HIS A 7 -8.16 -17.33 27.08
C HIS A 7 -8.08 -17.65 28.58
N ASN A 8 -7.75 -16.66 29.41
CA ASN A 8 -7.59 -16.82 30.85
C ASN A 8 -8.84 -16.39 31.65
N LYS A 9 -10.03 -16.38 31.05
CA LYS A 9 -11.28 -15.93 31.69
C LYS A 9 -11.55 -16.58 33.05
N GLU A 10 -11.46 -17.91 33.14
CA GLU A 10 -11.74 -18.65 34.38
C GLU A 10 -10.63 -18.50 35.43
N PRO A 11 -9.33 -18.63 35.08
CA PRO A 11 -8.24 -18.29 35.99
C PRO A 11 -8.34 -16.87 36.56
N LEU A 12 -8.65 -15.87 35.72
CA LEU A 12 -8.79 -14.48 36.16
C LEU A 12 -9.93 -14.30 37.15
N LYS A 13 -11.10 -14.90 36.90
CA LYS A 13 -12.22 -14.86 37.86
C LYS A 13 -11.85 -15.50 39.19
N ALA A 14 -11.19 -16.66 39.16
CA ALA A 14 -10.78 -17.35 40.38
C ALA A 14 -9.78 -16.52 41.21
N THR A 15 -8.77 -15.92 40.56
CA THR A 15 -7.79 -15.07 41.25
C THR A 15 -8.43 -13.77 41.78
N LEU A 16 -9.35 -13.16 41.03
CA LEU A 16 -10.05 -11.95 41.46
C LEU A 16 -10.96 -12.22 42.67
N ALA A 17 -11.64 -13.38 42.71
CA ALA A 17 -12.48 -13.78 43.84
C ALA A 17 -11.70 -14.01 45.14
N GLN A 18 -10.38 -14.27 45.06
CA GLN A 18 -9.50 -14.46 46.21
C GLN A 18 -8.96 -13.13 46.79
N GLN A 19 -9.18 -12.00 46.10
CA GLN A 19 -8.66 -10.71 46.55
C GLN A 19 -9.53 -10.12 47.68
N LYS A 20 -8.87 -9.55 48.70
CA LYS A 20 -9.54 -8.94 49.87
C LYS A 20 -10.36 -7.70 49.52
N HIS A 21 -9.99 -7.02 48.44
CA HIS A 21 -10.76 -5.92 47.87
C HIS A 21 -11.68 -6.52 46.82
N ASN A 22 -12.99 -6.30 46.93
CA ASN A 22 -13.99 -6.76 45.97
C ASN A 22 -13.78 -6.07 44.60
N LEU A 23 -12.82 -6.57 43.82
CA LEU A 23 -12.54 -6.10 42.48
C LEU A 23 -13.68 -6.55 41.56
N ALA A 24 -14.26 -5.61 40.83
CA ALA A 24 -15.31 -5.91 39.87
C ALA A 24 -14.78 -6.86 38.78
N THR A 25 -15.42 -8.02 38.64
CA THR A 25 -15.15 -8.95 37.54
C THR A 25 -15.91 -8.54 36.29
N LEU A 26 -15.29 -8.70 35.13
CA LEU A 26 -15.94 -8.51 33.82
C LEU A 26 -17.23 -9.35 33.74
N THR A 27 -18.32 -8.68 33.38
CA THR A 27 -19.61 -9.28 33.07
C THR A 27 -19.58 -10.03 31.74
N SER A 28 -20.55 -10.91 31.49
CA SER A 28 -20.63 -11.62 30.20
C SER A 28 -20.69 -10.65 29.02
N ALA A 29 -21.49 -9.57 29.13
CA ALA A 29 -21.62 -8.56 28.10
C ALA A 29 -20.30 -7.83 27.80
N GLU A 30 -19.42 -7.66 28.79
CA GLU A 30 -18.10 -7.05 28.58
C GLU A 30 -17.14 -8.01 27.87
N TYR A 31 -17.22 -9.32 28.15
CA TYR A 31 -16.48 -10.32 27.37
C TYR A 31 -16.93 -10.36 25.90
N ASP A 32 -18.24 -10.21 25.65
CA ASP A 32 -18.77 -10.13 24.28
C ASP A 32 -18.25 -8.87 23.56
N ARG A 33 -18.19 -7.73 24.26
CA ARG A 33 -17.57 -6.50 23.72
C ARG A 33 -16.10 -6.70 23.39
N LEU A 34 -15.35 -7.42 24.23
CA LEU A 34 -13.95 -7.76 23.97
C LEU A 34 -13.80 -8.64 22.72
N ALA A 35 -14.71 -9.61 22.51
CA ALA A 35 -14.70 -10.45 21.31
C ALA A 35 -14.95 -9.63 20.04
N ASN A 36 -15.91 -8.72 20.09
CA ASN A 36 -16.18 -7.81 18.98
C ASN A 36 -14.97 -6.90 18.68
N LEU A 37 -14.30 -6.39 19.71
CA LEU A 37 -13.09 -5.59 19.55
C LEU A 37 -11.92 -6.39 18.98
N GLU A 38 -11.77 -7.66 19.36
CA GLU A 38 -10.75 -8.53 18.78
C GLU A 38 -10.95 -8.70 17.27
N THR A 39 -12.16 -9.03 16.84
CA THR A 39 -12.51 -9.13 15.41
C THR A 39 -12.30 -7.80 14.68
N LEU A 40 -12.67 -6.68 15.32
CA LEU A 40 -12.50 -5.34 14.74
C LEU A 40 -11.03 -4.95 14.54
N LEU A 41 -10.14 -5.40 15.44
CA LEU A 41 -8.71 -5.07 15.42
C LEU A 41 -7.88 -6.05 14.60
N GLU A 42 -8.44 -7.18 14.19
CA GLU A 42 -7.78 -8.18 13.37
C GLU A 42 -7.17 -7.60 12.05
N PRO A 43 -7.87 -6.75 11.28
CA PRO A 43 -7.30 -6.10 10.11
C PRO A 43 -6.11 -5.19 10.44
N CYS A 44 -6.13 -4.53 11.61
CA CYS A 44 -5.03 -3.70 12.08
C CYS A 44 -3.79 -4.55 12.39
N ARG A 45 -3.96 -5.72 13.01
CA ARG A 45 -2.86 -6.66 13.23
C ARG A 45 -2.25 -7.08 11.90
N TYR A 46 -3.09 -7.55 10.96
CA TYR A 46 -2.62 -8.00 9.65
C TYR A 46 -1.82 -6.93 8.91
N VAL A 47 -2.34 -5.69 8.86
CA VAL A 47 -1.63 -4.59 8.19
C VAL A 47 -0.34 -4.21 8.92
N THR A 48 -0.32 -4.27 10.26
CA THR A 48 0.89 -4.01 11.03
C THR A 48 1.95 -5.08 10.79
N GLU A 49 1.57 -6.35 10.69
CA GLU A 49 2.48 -7.46 10.34
C GLU A 49 2.99 -7.32 8.91
N LEU A 50 2.11 -6.96 7.97
CA LEU A 50 2.45 -6.74 6.57
C LEU A 50 3.42 -5.58 6.38
N LEU A 51 3.17 -4.44 7.04
CA LEU A 51 3.99 -3.23 6.92
C LEU A 51 5.20 -3.21 7.85
N GLY A 52 5.19 -4.03 8.90
CA GLY A 52 6.29 -4.21 9.84
C GLY A 52 7.19 -5.39 9.53
N GLY A 53 7.06 -6.02 8.35
CA GLY A 53 7.87 -7.17 7.97
C GLY A 53 9.36 -6.84 7.89
N ASP A 54 10.19 -7.64 8.56
CA ASP A 54 11.63 -7.37 8.75
C ASP A 54 12.48 -7.48 7.48
N LYS A 55 12.00 -8.19 6.45
CA LYS A 55 12.82 -8.51 5.27
C LYS A 55 12.57 -7.54 4.12
N TYR A 56 11.33 -7.35 3.68
CA TYR A 56 11.00 -6.45 2.56
C TYR A 56 9.54 -5.99 2.62
N VAL A 57 9.31 -4.70 2.82
CA VAL A 57 8.01 -4.05 2.55
C VAL A 57 8.24 -3.05 1.44
N SER A 58 7.59 -3.26 0.30
CA SER A 58 7.64 -2.29 -0.80
C SER A 58 6.68 -1.13 -0.51
N CYS A 59 7.11 0.10 -0.81
CA CYS A 59 6.27 1.30 -0.66
C CYS A 59 4.93 1.19 -1.42
N SER A 60 4.86 0.36 -2.46
CA SER A 60 3.67 0.04 -3.24
C SER A 60 2.56 -0.66 -2.46
N VAL A 61 2.86 -1.32 -1.33
CA VAL A 61 1.88 -2.03 -0.49
C VAL A 61 1.19 -1.08 0.51
N VAL A 62 1.84 0.04 0.83
CA VAL A 62 1.37 0.97 1.87
C VAL A 62 0.00 1.54 1.52
N LEU A 63 -0.19 2.07 0.30
CA LEU A 63 -1.46 2.64 -0.11
C LEU A 63 -2.59 1.60 -0.16
N PRO A 64 -2.43 0.42 -0.78
CA PRO A 64 -3.40 -0.66 -0.69
C PRO A 64 -3.78 -1.03 0.75
N ALA A 65 -2.81 -1.12 1.65
CA ALA A 65 -3.03 -1.46 3.05
C ALA A 65 -3.82 -0.38 3.81
N LEU A 66 -3.47 0.91 3.62
CA LEU A 66 -4.21 2.04 4.18
C LEU A 66 -5.66 2.08 3.67
N CYS A 67 -5.86 1.92 2.36
CA CYS A 67 -7.19 1.89 1.77
C CYS A 67 -8.01 0.68 2.24
N HIS A 68 -7.36 -0.47 2.47
CA HIS A 68 -8.02 -1.64 3.06
C HIS A 68 -8.52 -1.33 4.48
N LEU A 69 -7.67 -0.76 5.36
CA LEU A 69 -8.09 -0.39 6.71
C LEU A 69 -9.24 0.61 6.71
N LEU A 70 -9.18 1.65 5.87
CA LEU A 70 -10.24 2.66 5.79
C LEU A 70 -11.59 2.07 5.35
N ARG A 71 -11.57 1.09 4.43
CA ARG A 71 -12.77 0.37 3.99
C ARG A 71 -13.29 -0.57 5.06
N THR A 72 -12.43 -1.37 5.69
CA THR A 72 -12.84 -2.29 6.75
C THR A 72 -13.41 -1.56 7.98
N MET A 73 -13.00 -0.31 8.18
CA MET A 73 -13.50 0.56 9.25
C MET A 73 -14.72 1.40 8.84
N GLU A 74 -15.36 1.13 7.70
CA GLU A 74 -16.64 1.75 7.35
C GLU A 74 -17.73 1.39 8.37
N ILE A 75 -18.50 2.39 8.74
CA ILE A 75 -19.59 2.25 9.69
C ILE A 75 -20.73 1.52 8.98
N SER A 76 -21.30 0.53 9.65
CA SER A 76 -22.46 -0.22 9.20
C SER A 76 -23.65 0.02 10.13
N ASP A 77 -24.87 -0.06 9.61
CA ASP A 77 -26.10 0.14 10.40
C ASP A 77 -26.29 -0.91 11.51
N VAL A 78 -25.61 -2.06 11.40
CA VAL A 78 -25.62 -3.11 12.44
C VAL A 78 -24.56 -2.91 13.53
N ASP A 79 -23.69 -1.89 13.40
CA ASP A 79 -22.64 -1.64 14.36
C ASP A 79 -23.22 -1.11 15.69
N PRO A 80 -22.86 -1.71 16.84
CA PRO A 80 -23.17 -1.14 18.14
C PRO A 80 -22.58 0.27 18.29
N ALA A 81 -23.23 1.14 19.08
CA ALA A 81 -22.83 2.54 19.25
C ALA A 81 -21.36 2.73 19.65
N TYR A 82 -20.77 1.81 20.42
CA TYR A 82 -19.35 1.88 20.79
C TYR A 82 -18.40 1.55 19.61
N ILE A 83 -18.81 0.66 18.70
CA ILE A 83 -18.08 0.33 17.47
C ILE A 83 -18.15 1.51 16.50
N VAL A 84 -19.34 2.14 16.34
CA VAL A 84 -19.51 3.34 15.52
C VAL A 84 -18.55 4.45 15.96
N ARG A 85 -18.50 4.74 17.28
CA ARG A 85 -17.58 5.74 17.85
C ARG A 85 -16.12 5.36 17.60
N PHE A 86 -15.76 4.09 17.78
CA PHE A 86 -14.41 3.61 17.52
C PHE A 86 -14.02 3.78 16.05
N LYS A 87 -14.84 3.28 15.12
CA LYS A 87 -14.59 3.37 13.67
C LYS A 87 -14.48 4.82 13.20
N ALA A 88 -15.34 5.71 13.70
CA ALA A 88 -15.29 7.13 13.40
C ALA A 88 -13.97 7.77 13.87
N ALA A 89 -13.58 7.54 15.13
CA ALA A 89 -12.33 8.06 15.68
C ALA A 89 -11.09 7.49 14.95
N PHE A 90 -11.11 6.18 14.67
CA PHE A 90 -10.04 5.49 13.96
C PHE A 90 -9.88 6.03 12.52
N LYS A 91 -10.98 6.17 11.77
CA LYS A 91 -10.91 6.73 10.41
C LYS A 91 -10.45 8.19 10.42
N GLY A 92 -10.88 8.97 11.41
CA GLY A 92 -10.39 10.33 11.60
C GLY A 92 -8.87 10.38 11.75
N ASP A 93 -8.33 9.66 12.74
CA ASP A 93 -6.88 9.59 12.97
C ASP A 93 -6.10 9.06 11.76
N LEU A 94 -6.61 7.99 11.12
CA LEU A 94 -5.94 7.38 9.98
C LEU A 94 -5.93 8.28 8.75
N ASN A 95 -7.02 9.01 8.48
CA ASN A 95 -7.08 9.98 7.38
C ASN A 95 -6.10 11.14 7.60
N THR A 96 -6.02 11.68 8.82
CA THR A 96 -5.03 12.73 9.14
C THR A 96 -3.61 12.25 8.89
N ARG A 97 -3.26 11.01 9.28
CA ARG A 97 -1.93 10.44 8.99
C ARG A 97 -1.69 10.21 7.50
N LYS A 98 -2.72 9.77 6.78
CA LYS A 98 -2.67 9.55 5.33
C LYS A 98 -2.43 10.85 4.57
N GLU A 99 -3.08 11.94 4.98
CA GLU A 99 -2.89 13.28 4.40
C GLU A 99 -1.48 13.83 4.63
N ASN A 100 -0.89 13.53 5.79
CA ASN A 100 0.50 13.90 6.12
C ASN A 100 1.57 13.04 5.39
N THR A 101 1.15 12.02 4.64
CA THR A 101 2.05 11.16 3.86
C THR A 101 2.14 11.67 2.42
N ASN A 102 3.24 11.40 1.70
CA ASN A 102 3.33 11.69 0.27
C ASN A 102 2.43 10.75 -0.54
N LEU A 103 1.13 11.04 -0.56
CA LEU A 103 0.11 10.22 -1.21
C LEU A 103 0.36 10.11 -2.72
N SER A 104 0.86 11.17 -3.36
CA SER A 104 1.22 11.11 -4.77
C SER A 104 2.32 10.09 -5.05
N TRP A 105 3.37 10.06 -4.23
CA TRP A 105 4.44 9.08 -4.36
C TRP A 105 3.92 7.66 -4.17
N LEU A 106 3.08 7.44 -3.16
CA LEU A 106 2.48 6.13 -2.91
C LEU A 106 1.59 5.66 -4.06
N LYS A 107 0.82 6.57 -4.67
CA LYS A 107 0.01 6.25 -5.86
C LYS A 107 0.89 5.79 -7.03
N LEU A 108 1.98 6.50 -7.31
CA LEU A 108 2.94 6.13 -8.36
C LEU A 108 3.61 4.77 -8.06
N ALA A 109 4.12 4.59 -6.84
CA ALA A 109 4.73 3.34 -6.41
C ALA A 109 3.76 2.15 -6.53
N THR A 110 2.48 2.36 -6.22
CA THR A 110 1.44 1.34 -6.36
C THR A 110 1.16 1.01 -7.83
N ALA A 111 1.11 2.01 -8.71
CA ALA A 111 0.88 1.80 -10.14
C ALA A 111 2.04 1.03 -10.81
N LEU A 112 3.28 1.30 -10.38
CA LEU A 112 4.49 0.64 -10.86
C LEU A 112 4.71 -0.77 -10.28
N ASP A 113 3.86 -1.21 -9.35
CA ASP A 113 3.88 -2.59 -8.85
C ASP A 113 2.93 -3.47 -9.68
N PRO A 114 3.43 -4.53 -10.35
CA PRO A 114 2.60 -5.41 -11.18
C PRO A 114 1.42 -6.05 -10.43
N ARG A 115 1.48 -6.16 -9.10
CA ARG A 115 0.39 -6.71 -8.26
C ARG A 115 -0.77 -5.72 -8.10
N PHE A 116 -0.49 -4.42 -8.18
CA PHE A 116 -1.45 -3.35 -7.84
C PHE A 116 -1.67 -2.33 -8.97
N LYS A 117 -1.11 -2.57 -10.16
CA LYS A 117 -1.22 -1.66 -11.31
C LYS A 117 -2.66 -1.34 -11.73
N ASP A 118 -3.64 -2.20 -11.45
CA ASP A 118 -5.04 -1.89 -11.73
C ASP A 118 -5.65 -0.82 -10.79
N LEU A 119 -4.89 -0.41 -9.78
CA LEU A 119 -5.22 0.61 -8.78
C LEU A 119 -6.59 0.37 -8.16
N ARG A 120 -6.99 -0.89 -7.94
CA ARG A 120 -8.27 -1.25 -7.31
C ARG A 120 -8.48 -0.60 -5.95
N CYS A 121 -7.39 -0.23 -5.29
CA CYS A 121 -7.45 0.44 -4.00
C CYS A 121 -7.95 1.90 -4.05
N LEU A 122 -7.99 2.51 -5.25
CA LEU A 122 -8.44 3.87 -5.51
C LEU A 122 -9.80 3.92 -6.24
N PRO A 123 -10.56 5.01 -6.07
CA PRO A 123 -11.74 5.31 -6.89
C PRO A 123 -11.36 5.38 -8.37
N LYS A 124 -12.28 4.96 -9.26
CA LYS A 124 -12.02 4.93 -10.72
C LYS A 124 -11.58 6.30 -11.27
N ALA A 125 -12.15 7.39 -10.75
CA ALA A 125 -11.82 8.76 -11.16
C ALA A 125 -10.33 9.10 -10.95
N GLU A 126 -9.74 8.67 -9.83
CA GLU A 126 -8.34 8.98 -9.50
C GLU A 126 -7.32 8.11 -10.24
N ARG A 127 -7.73 6.99 -10.84
CA ARG A 127 -6.77 6.05 -11.45
C ARG A 127 -6.11 6.62 -12.68
N GLU A 128 -6.90 7.31 -13.51
CA GLU A 128 -6.38 7.88 -14.76
C GLU A 128 -5.41 9.04 -14.48
N GLU A 129 -5.66 9.83 -13.43
CA GLU A 129 -4.74 10.89 -13.00
C GLU A 129 -3.34 10.34 -12.64
N VAL A 130 -3.27 9.15 -12.03
CA VAL A 130 -1.99 8.50 -11.70
C VAL A 130 -1.23 8.11 -12.97
N TRP A 131 -1.93 7.57 -13.96
CA TRP A 131 -1.33 7.18 -15.24
C TRP A 131 -0.88 8.38 -16.07
N GLN A 132 -1.69 9.43 -16.11
CA GLN A 132 -1.32 10.70 -16.75
C GLN A 132 -0.07 11.30 -16.11
N LYS A 133 0.02 11.27 -14.77
CA LYS A 133 1.22 11.73 -14.06
C LYS A 133 2.46 10.90 -14.40
N LEU A 134 2.33 9.58 -14.50
CA LEU A 134 3.45 8.72 -14.93
C LEU A 134 3.89 9.03 -16.36
N SER A 135 2.95 9.20 -17.29
CA SER A 135 3.25 9.57 -18.69
C SER A 135 3.96 10.91 -18.76
N GLN A 136 3.51 11.90 -17.98
CA GLN A 136 4.16 13.22 -17.92
C GLN A 136 5.59 13.13 -17.37
N MET A 137 5.80 12.37 -16.28
CA MET A 137 7.14 12.20 -15.70
C MET A 137 8.15 11.55 -16.67
N LEU A 138 7.68 10.67 -17.57
CA LEU A 138 8.55 10.11 -18.61
C LEU A 138 8.90 11.16 -19.66
N LYS A 139 7.94 11.97 -20.11
CA LYS A 139 8.15 13.05 -21.09
C LYS A 139 9.07 14.15 -20.57
N ASP A 140 8.92 14.52 -19.30
CA ASP A 140 9.74 15.58 -18.67
C ASP A 140 11.21 15.15 -18.59
N ARG A 141 11.49 13.86 -18.33
CA ARG A 141 12.85 13.32 -18.27
C ARG A 141 13.59 13.43 -19.62
N ASP A 142 12.87 13.23 -20.72
CA ASP A 142 13.44 13.33 -22.07
C ASP A 142 13.78 14.79 -22.42
N THR A 143 13.01 15.74 -21.89
CA THR A 143 13.23 17.19 -22.12
C THR A 143 14.45 17.70 -21.33
N GLU A 144 14.72 17.18 -20.13
CA GLU A 144 15.89 17.55 -19.32
C GLU A 144 17.22 16.95 -19.82
N SER A 145 17.18 15.96 -20.72
CA SER A 145 18.39 15.32 -21.28
C SER A 145 18.93 15.97 -22.56
N GLN A 146 18.34 17.08 -23.02
CA GLN A 146 18.97 17.98 -23.99
C GLN A 146 19.24 19.34 -23.35
N PRO A 147 20.51 19.63 -22.98
CA PRO A 147 21.34 20.41 -23.90
C PRO A 147 22.85 20.07 -23.82
N CYS A 148 23.48 19.73 -24.94
CA CYS A 148 24.89 20.02 -25.20
C CYS A 148 25.10 20.21 -26.70
N SER A 149 25.31 21.46 -27.08
CA SER A 149 25.74 21.90 -28.40
C SER A 149 27.05 21.25 -28.84
N ASP A 150 27.11 20.95 -30.14
CA ASP A 150 28.26 20.50 -30.92
C ASP A 150 29.59 21.18 -30.53
N GLU A 151 30.57 20.39 -30.08
CA GLU A 151 31.98 20.62 -30.41
C GLU A 151 32.65 19.28 -30.73
N MET A 152 33.15 19.19 -31.96
CA MET A 152 33.80 18.04 -32.58
C MET A 152 35.27 17.94 -32.17
N GLU A 153 35.72 16.79 -31.64
CA GLU A 153 37.13 16.33 -31.66
C GLU A 153 37.18 14.77 -31.59
N PRO A 154 38.21 14.10 -32.14
CA PRO A 154 38.11 12.75 -32.74
C PRO A 154 38.41 11.56 -31.80
N GLU A 155 37.76 10.42 -32.08
CA GLU A 155 37.85 9.12 -31.38
C GLU A 155 39.25 8.43 -31.43
N PRO A 156 39.61 7.65 -30.38
CA PRO A 156 40.51 6.50 -30.48
C PRO A 156 39.80 5.14 -30.22
N PRO A 157 40.43 4.00 -30.56
CA PRO A 157 39.74 2.93 -31.31
C PRO A 157 39.02 1.86 -30.49
N LYS A 158 38.02 1.28 -31.15
CA LYS A 158 37.04 0.27 -30.73
C LYS A 158 37.70 -1.02 -30.20
N LYS A 159 37.38 -1.40 -28.95
CA LYS A 159 37.47 -2.79 -28.47
C LYS A 159 36.06 -3.36 -28.34
N LYS A 160 35.77 -4.39 -29.14
CA LYS A 160 34.48 -5.10 -29.17
C LYS A 160 34.33 -5.92 -27.88
N VAL A 161 33.33 -5.59 -27.07
CA VAL A 161 32.75 -6.53 -26.12
C VAL A 161 31.30 -6.72 -26.54
N ALA A 162 31.03 -7.89 -27.11
CA ALA A 162 29.71 -8.29 -27.56
C ALA A 162 28.83 -8.58 -26.34
N LEU A 163 27.88 -7.69 -26.05
CA LEU A 163 26.72 -8.01 -25.22
C LEU A 163 25.49 -7.41 -25.89
N LEU A 164 24.87 -8.25 -26.72
CA LEU A 164 23.49 -8.20 -27.23
C LEU A 164 22.77 -6.84 -27.14
N LEU A 165 23.09 -5.95 -28.09
CA LEU A 165 22.12 -4.98 -28.61
C LEU A 165 21.17 -5.74 -29.55
N LEU A 166 19.88 -5.77 -29.21
CA LEU A 166 18.81 -6.03 -30.16
C LEU A 166 17.79 -4.91 -29.98
N GLY A 167 17.94 -3.88 -30.81
CA GLY A 167 17.01 -2.76 -30.93
C GLY A 167 17.65 -1.38 -30.86
N SER A 168 18.50 -1.03 -31.82
CA SER A 168 18.72 0.37 -32.24
C SER A 168 18.30 0.46 -33.68
N GLU A 169 17.30 1.28 -34.03
CA GLU A 169 17.33 2.15 -35.23
C GLU A 169 16.37 3.36 -35.04
N SER A 170 16.90 4.54 -35.38
CA SER A 170 16.21 5.78 -35.77
C SER A 170 15.76 6.79 -34.69
N GLU A 171 16.63 7.77 -34.43
CA GLU A 171 16.31 9.05 -33.78
C GLU A 171 15.51 9.94 -34.76
N SER A 172 14.19 10.02 -34.59
CA SER A 172 13.34 11.06 -35.18
C SER A 172 12.01 11.09 -34.44
N ASP A 173 11.57 12.21 -33.86
CA ASP A 173 10.22 12.58 -33.37
C ASP A 173 9.28 11.50 -32.74
N GLU A 174 9.78 10.29 -32.45
CA GLU A 174 9.06 9.06 -32.09
C GLU A 174 9.22 8.75 -30.59
N ASP A 175 10.01 9.52 -29.84
CA ASP A 175 10.35 9.20 -28.45
C ASP A 175 9.16 9.41 -27.48
N ALA A 176 8.36 10.45 -27.70
CA ALA A 176 7.10 10.63 -26.98
C ALA A 176 6.09 9.49 -27.26
N ASN A 177 6.14 8.96 -28.49
CA ASN A 177 5.31 7.83 -28.94
C ASN A 177 5.82 6.52 -28.33
N PHE A 178 7.12 6.36 -28.13
CA PHE A 178 7.74 5.17 -27.54
C PHE A 178 7.42 5.00 -26.05
N ASN A 179 7.45 6.08 -25.27
CA ASN A 179 7.14 6.04 -23.84
C ASN A 179 5.66 5.76 -23.56
N ASP A 180 4.76 6.34 -24.36
CA ASP A 180 3.32 6.07 -24.28
C ASP A 180 3.03 4.60 -24.63
N LYS A 181 3.62 4.10 -25.73
CA LYS A 181 3.57 2.67 -26.11
C LYS A 181 4.14 1.74 -25.03
N THR A 182 5.17 2.17 -24.30
CA THR A 182 5.81 1.37 -23.24
C THR A 182 4.92 1.28 -22.00
N LEU A 183 4.35 2.41 -21.55
CA LEU A 183 3.40 2.43 -20.43
C LEU A 183 2.13 1.63 -20.77
N ASP A 184 1.60 1.77 -21.98
CA ASP A 184 0.45 1.01 -22.44
C ASP A 184 0.72 -0.50 -22.45
N ARG A 185 1.92 -0.90 -22.90
CA ARG A 185 2.35 -2.31 -22.84
C ARG A 185 2.37 -2.82 -21.40
N TYR A 186 2.99 -2.09 -20.49
CA TYR A 186 3.04 -2.46 -19.07
C TYR A 186 1.63 -2.53 -18.43
N ARG A 187 0.75 -1.57 -18.77
CA ARG A 187 -0.64 -1.54 -18.30
C ARG A 187 -1.44 -2.75 -18.81
N ALA A 188 -1.16 -3.21 -20.04
CA ALA A 188 -1.84 -4.34 -20.68
C ALA A 188 -1.35 -5.72 -20.20
N GLU A 189 -0.14 -5.82 -19.64
CA GLU A 189 0.36 -7.07 -19.06
C GLU A 189 -0.59 -7.61 -17.97
N PRO A 190 -0.61 -8.92 -17.70
CA PRO A 190 -1.40 -9.46 -16.59
C PRO A 190 -0.86 -8.99 -15.22
N SER A 191 -1.73 -8.85 -14.23
CA SER A 191 -1.31 -8.60 -12.85
C SER A 191 -0.75 -9.88 -12.22
N VAL A 192 0.30 -9.73 -11.42
CA VAL A 192 0.93 -10.88 -10.72
C VAL A 192 0.15 -11.19 -9.45
N SER A 193 -0.07 -12.48 -9.15
CA SER A 193 -0.67 -12.90 -7.88
C SER A 193 0.29 -12.63 -6.71
N ILE A 194 -0.25 -12.20 -5.56
CA ILE A 194 0.52 -12.05 -4.32
C ILE A 194 1.13 -13.38 -3.87
N ASP A 195 0.49 -14.51 -4.19
CA ASP A 195 0.95 -15.86 -3.83
C ASP A 195 2.15 -16.35 -4.66
N CYS A 196 2.56 -15.63 -5.71
CA CYS A 196 3.69 -16.03 -6.56
C CYS A 196 5.07 -15.75 -5.94
N TYR A 197 5.14 -15.16 -4.74
CA TYR A 197 6.40 -14.93 -4.02
C TYR A 197 6.43 -15.73 -2.72
N CYS A 198 6.53 -17.05 -2.82
CA CYS A 198 7.07 -17.86 -1.73
C CYS A 198 8.59 -17.75 -1.76
N TYR A 199 9.17 -16.93 -0.88
CA TYR A 199 10.59 -16.97 -0.51
C TYR A 199 10.73 -17.60 0.88
#